data_AF-A0A3S9Q648-F1
#
_entry.id   AF-A0A3S9Q648-F1
#
_cell.length_a   1.000
_cell.length_b   1.000
_cell.length_c   1.000
_cell.angle_alpha   90.00
_cell.angle_beta   90.00
_cell.angle_gamma   90.00
#
_symmetry.space_group_name_H-M   'P 1'
#
loop_
_entity.id
_entity.type
_entity.pdbx_description
1 polymer ?
#
loop_
_entity_poly.entity_id
_entity_poly.type
_entity_poly.pdbx_seq_one_letter_code
_entity_poly.pdbx_strand_id
1 'polypeptide(L)'
;MTSNAVKLIHSIILACALLSFFSLAKRPEFQLQLKNHLFYPAEIEIPENTKVKLIIFNQDSTPEEFDSFDLNREKVIFPEKKAVIFIGPLTPGRYEFFGEFNPNSAQGAIIVVPKSRAVDNDNQRTLPLTNINPKSNTSTVNLIKNNLLIQEVIDVN
;
A
#
# COMPACT_ATOMS: atom_id res chain seq x y z
N MET A 1 -47.84 -30.98 -2.04
CA MET A 1 -47.53 -29.61 -1.54
C MET A 1 -48.56 -28.65 -2.12
N THR A 2 -49.15 -27.77 -1.31
CA THR A 2 -50.21 -26.83 -1.74
C THR A 2 -49.64 -25.70 -2.60
N SER A 3 -50.42 -25.14 -3.51
CA SER A 3 -50.01 -24.05 -4.43
C SER A 3 -49.45 -22.82 -3.71
N ASN A 4 -49.88 -22.60 -2.46
CA ASN A 4 -49.40 -21.52 -1.60
C ASN A 4 -47.95 -21.72 -1.15
N ALA A 5 -47.52 -22.97 -0.91
CA ALA A 5 -46.14 -23.27 -0.56
C ALA A 5 -45.18 -22.96 -1.73
N VAL A 6 -45.61 -23.23 -2.96
CA VAL A 6 -44.80 -22.95 -4.16
C VAL A 6 -44.66 -21.45 -4.39
N LYS A 7 -45.73 -20.66 -4.20
CA LYS A 7 -45.69 -19.19 -4.31
C LYS A 7 -44.79 -18.55 -3.25
N LEU A 8 -44.83 -19.08 -2.02
CA LEU A 8 -43.95 -18.62 -0.93
C LEU A 8 -42.48 -18.88 -1.26
N ILE A 9 -42.15 -20.06 -1.77
CA ILE A 9 -40.78 -20.40 -2.18
C ILE A 9 -40.28 -19.47 -3.31
N HIS A 10 -41.10 -19.19 -4.32
CA HIS A 10 -40.73 -18.26 -5.39
C HIS A 10 -40.53 -16.83 -4.88
N SER A 11 -41.37 -16.38 -3.93
CA SER A 11 -41.23 -15.05 -3.33
C SER A 11 -39.96 -14.91 -2.49
N ILE A 12 -39.54 -15.98 -1.79
CA ILE A 12 -38.28 -16.02 -1.04
C ILE A 12 -37.08 -16.01 -2.00
N ILE A 13 -37.11 -16.79 -3.09
CA ILE A 13 -36.02 -16.79 -4.09
C ILE A 13 -35.88 -15.42 -4.75
N LEU A 14 -36.99 -14.78 -5.12
CA LEU A 14 -36.97 -13.44 -5.72
C LEU A 14 -36.46 -12.38 -4.73
N ALA A 15 -36.83 -12.48 -3.44
CA ALA A 15 -36.29 -11.61 -2.41
C ALA A 15 -34.78 -11.82 -2.22
N CYS A 16 -34.30 -13.07 -2.13
CA CYS A 16 -32.86 -13.36 -2.00
C CYS A 16 -32.03 -12.90 -3.22
N ALA A 17 -32.59 -12.96 -4.44
CA ALA A 17 -31.95 -12.44 -5.64
C ALA A 17 -31.79 -10.91 -5.60
N LEU A 18 -32.81 -10.20 -5.08
CA LEU A 18 -32.78 -8.74 -4.91
C LEU A 18 -31.85 -8.27 -3.78
N LEU A 19 -31.46 -9.18 -2.87
CA LEU A 19 -30.45 -8.95 -1.83
C LEU A 19 -29.02 -9.29 -2.29
N SER A 20 -28.76 -9.63 -3.55
CA SER A 20 -27.38 -9.85 -4.04
C SER A 20 -26.63 -8.52 -4.13
N PHE A 21 -25.99 -8.19 -3.00
CA PHE A 21 -25.40 -6.92 -2.62
C PHE A 21 -24.46 -6.26 -3.64
N PHE A 22 -24.60 -4.93 -3.74
CA PHE A 22 -23.57 -4.02 -4.24
C PHE A 22 -22.30 -4.18 -3.39
N SER A 23 -21.27 -4.82 -3.93
CA SER A 23 -19.93 -4.76 -3.34
C SER A 23 -19.25 -3.47 -3.81
N LEU A 24 -19.16 -2.47 -2.91
CA LEU A 24 -18.36 -1.27 -3.15
C LEU A 24 -16.98 -1.45 -2.50
N ALA A 25 -16.08 -2.17 -3.16
CA ALA A 25 -14.71 -2.28 -2.72
C ALA A 25 -13.96 -0.96 -2.99
N LYS A 26 -13.69 -0.17 -1.94
CA LYS A 26 -12.85 1.03 -2.06
C LYS A 26 -11.39 0.60 -2.31
N ARG A 27 -10.79 1.12 -3.38
CA ARG A 27 -9.35 0.90 -3.67
C ARG A 27 -8.49 1.53 -2.57
N PRO A 28 -7.38 0.89 -2.15
CA PRO A 28 -6.42 1.52 -1.25
C PRO A 28 -5.94 2.85 -1.82
N GLU A 29 -5.90 3.87 -0.95
CA GLU A 29 -5.46 5.23 -1.29
C GLU A 29 -4.20 5.56 -0.51
N PHE A 30 -3.19 6.05 -1.22
CA PHE A 30 -1.92 6.51 -0.65
C PHE A 30 -1.73 7.98 -0.98
N GLN A 31 -1.13 8.74 -0.07
CA GLN A 31 -0.99 10.19 -0.20
C GLN A 31 0.48 10.60 -0.19
N LEU A 32 0.83 11.49 -1.11
CA LEU A 32 2.09 12.21 -1.13
C LEU A 32 1.80 13.72 -1.07
N GLN A 33 2.69 14.44 -0.42
CA GLN A 33 2.78 15.90 -0.52
C GLN A 33 3.97 16.22 -1.41
N LEU A 34 3.82 17.19 -2.30
CA LEU A 34 4.92 17.82 -3.01
C LEU A 34 5.05 19.22 -2.43
N LYS A 35 6.20 19.50 -1.80
CA LYS A 35 6.49 20.79 -1.17
C LYS A 35 7.98 21.10 -1.30
N ASN A 36 8.32 22.33 -1.60
CA ASN A 36 9.68 22.79 -1.89
C ASN A 36 10.37 21.88 -2.93
N HIS A 37 9.62 21.44 -3.95
CA HIS A 37 10.10 20.51 -4.99
C HIS A 37 10.63 19.17 -4.43
N LEU A 38 10.03 18.68 -3.35
CA LEU A 38 10.36 17.42 -2.69
C LEU A 38 9.08 16.62 -2.42
N PHE A 39 9.13 15.31 -2.64
CA PHE A 39 8.03 14.41 -2.30
C PHE A 39 8.11 13.96 -0.84
N TYR A 40 6.95 13.96 -0.16
CA TYR A 40 6.82 13.56 1.24
C TYR A 40 5.65 12.61 1.46
N PRO A 41 5.89 11.43 2.07
CA PRO A 41 7.21 10.84 2.28
C PRO A 41 7.94 10.56 0.95
N ALA A 42 9.26 10.47 0.98
CA ALA A 42 10.04 10.13 -0.23
C ALA A 42 9.79 8.69 -0.68
N GLU A 43 9.44 7.79 0.24
CA GLU A 43 9.10 6.40 -0.06
C GLU A 43 7.76 6.03 0.56
N ILE A 44 6.92 5.30 -0.18
CA ILE A 44 5.68 4.71 0.34
C ILE A 44 5.65 3.21 0.10
N GLU A 45 5.21 2.47 1.12
CA GLU A 45 4.94 1.04 0.99
C GLU A 45 3.51 0.79 0.51
N ILE A 46 3.34 -0.04 -0.52
CA ILE A 46 2.03 -0.46 -1.03
C ILE A 46 1.93 -1.99 -1.10
N PRO A 47 0.70 -2.57 -1.02
CA PRO A 47 0.53 -4.01 -1.15
C PRO A 47 0.80 -4.50 -2.58
N GLU A 48 1.53 -5.60 -2.70
CA GLU A 48 1.70 -6.32 -3.96
C GLU A 48 0.36 -6.73 -4.59
N ASN A 49 0.38 -6.94 -5.90
CA ASN A 49 -0.73 -7.48 -6.68
C ASN A 49 -2.05 -6.72 -6.45
N THR A 50 -1.95 -5.41 -6.19
CA THR A 50 -3.09 -4.54 -5.88
C THR A 50 -3.01 -3.26 -6.70
N LYS A 51 -4.11 -2.90 -7.37
CA LYS A 51 -4.23 -1.60 -8.02
C LYS A 51 -4.55 -0.54 -6.96
N VAL A 52 -3.68 0.45 -6.81
CA VAL A 52 -3.82 1.48 -5.77
C VAL A 52 -4.03 2.86 -6.41
N LYS A 53 -4.62 3.77 -5.63
CA LYS A 53 -4.83 5.17 -6.00
C LYS A 53 -3.80 6.02 -5.25
N LEU A 54 -2.84 6.56 -5.97
CA LEU A 54 -1.88 7.54 -5.46
C LEU A 54 -2.47 8.94 -5.61
N ILE A 55 -2.51 9.70 -4.52
CA ILE A 55 -3.00 11.08 -4.49
C ILE A 55 -1.80 11.96 -4.13
N ILE A 56 -1.43 12.87 -5.02
CA ILE A 56 -0.31 13.78 -4.79
C ILE A 56 -0.88 15.18 -4.63
N PHE A 57 -0.62 15.83 -3.51
CA PHE A 57 -0.98 17.23 -3.29
C PHE A 57 0.24 18.12 -3.52
N ASN A 58 0.22 18.90 -4.60
CA ASN A 58 1.20 19.94 -4.82
C ASN A 58 0.87 21.16 -3.95
N GLN A 59 1.73 21.42 -2.97
CA GLN A 59 1.68 22.57 -2.05
C GLN A 59 2.60 23.70 -2.51
N ASP A 60 3.30 23.52 -3.63
CA ASP A 60 4.12 24.56 -4.22
C ASP A 60 3.25 25.51 -5.06
N SER A 61 3.77 26.72 -5.26
CA SER A 61 3.17 27.75 -6.11
C SER A 61 3.45 27.53 -7.60
N THR A 62 4.25 26.51 -7.94
CA THR A 62 4.64 26.14 -9.31
C THR A 62 4.12 24.76 -9.68
N PRO A 63 3.84 24.49 -10.97
CA PRO A 63 3.52 23.13 -11.40
C PRO A 63 4.72 22.21 -11.22
N GLU A 64 4.43 20.91 -11.18
CA GLU A 64 5.40 19.83 -11.28
C GLU A 64 4.82 18.73 -12.16
N GLU A 65 5.66 17.87 -12.71
CA GLU A 65 5.24 16.69 -13.45
C GLU A 65 5.82 15.44 -12.78
N PHE A 66 4.94 14.62 -12.21
CA PHE A 66 5.32 13.27 -11.79
C PHE A 66 5.64 12.45 -13.02
N ASP A 67 6.80 11.81 -13.06
CA ASP A 67 7.17 10.82 -14.07
C ASP A 67 7.82 9.59 -13.42
N SER A 68 7.62 8.44 -14.04
CA SER A 68 8.18 7.16 -13.63
C SER A 68 8.23 6.20 -14.81
N PHE A 69 9.45 5.87 -15.24
CA PHE A 69 9.70 4.80 -16.21
C PHE A 69 9.24 3.44 -15.66
N ASP A 70 9.57 3.15 -14.40
CA ASP A 70 9.25 1.89 -13.73
C ASP A 70 7.75 1.61 -13.65
N LEU A 71 6.94 2.67 -13.45
CA LEU A 71 5.49 2.58 -13.35
C LEU A 71 4.79 2.82 -14.71
N ASN A 72 5.52 3.32 -15.70
CA ASN A 72 5.00 3.80 -16.99
C ASN A 72 3.85 4.81 -16.79
N ARG A 73 4.10 5.86 -15.99
CA ARG A 73 3.10 6.88 -15.63
C ARG A 73 3.73 8.26 -15.56
N GLU A 74 3.10 9.19 -16.27
CA GLU A 74 3.34 10.63 -16.20
C GLU A 74 2.08 11.38 -15.75
N LYS A 75 2.24 12.48 -15.01
CA LYS A 75 1.13 13.38 -14.67
C LYS A 75 1.61 14.75 -14.23
N VAL A 76 1.19 15.80 -14.94
CA VAL A 76 1.26 17.19 -14.46
C VAL A 76 0.36 17.42 -13.24
N ILE A 77 0.93 18.03 -12.20
CA ILE A 77 0.31 18.39 -10.93
C ILE A 77 0.34 19.91 -10.78
N PHE A 78 -0.80 20.56 -11.01
CA PHE A 78 -0.91 22.01 -10.93
C PHE A 78 -0.64 22.55 -9.52
N PRO A 79 -0.17 23.81 -9.38
CA PRO A 79 0.05 24.47 -8.10
C PRO A 79 -1.18 24.39 -7.19
N GLU A 80 -1.00 24.15 -5.90
CA GLU A 80 -2.08 24.14 -4.90
C GLU A 80 -3.24 23.17 -5.25
N LYS A 81 -2.96 22.11 -6.04
CA LYS A 81 -3.94 21.10 -6.47
C LYS A 81 -3.51 19.67 -6.18
N LYS A 82 -4.51 18.79 -6.13
CA LYS A 82 -4.32 17.34 -6.04
C LYS A 82 -4.37 16.70 -7.43
N ALA A 83 -3.42 15.82 -7.71
CA ALA A 83 -3.47 14.88 -8.81
C ALA A 83 -3.77 13.46 -8.31
N VAL A 84 -4.35 12.63 -9.17
CA VAL A 84 -4.63 11.22 -8.90
C VAL A 84 -3.95 10.39 -9.97
N ILE A 85 -3.17 9.40 -9.54
CA ILE A 85 -2.46 8.45 -10.40
C ILE A 85 -2.84 7.03 -9.95
N PHE A 86 -3.23 6.18 -10.89
CA PHE A 86 -3.49 4.76 -10.58
C PHE A 86 -2.26 3.93 -10.96
N ILE A 87 -1.71 3.23 -9.97
CA ILE A 87 -0.50 2.41 -10.11
C ILE A 87 -0.82 0.94 -9.80
N GLY A 88 -0.10 0.03 -10.47
CA GLY A 88 -0.26 -1.41 -10.35
C GLY A 88 -1.50 -2.01 -11.01
N PRO A 89 -1.74 -3.32 -10.80
CA PRO A 89 -1.04 -4.23 -9.86
C PRO A 89 0.46 -4.39 -10.17
N LEU A 90 1.30 -4.47 -9.13
CA LEU A 90 2.76 -4.62 -9.24
C LEU A 90 3.25 -5.83 -8.45
N THR A 91 4.37 -6.41 -8.88
CA THR A 91 5.13 -7.42 -8.13
C THR A 91 5.95 -6.75 -7.01
N PRO A 92 6.42 -7.49 -5.99
CA PRO A 92 7.36 -6.95 -5.00
C PRO A 92 8.60 -6.35 -5.67
N GLY A 93 9.03 -5.20 -5.19
CA GLY A 93 10.11 -4.44 -5.79
C GLY A 93 10.11 -2.98 -5.38
N ARG A 94 11.11 -2.24 -5.86
CA ARG A 94 11.24 -0.80 -5.69
C ARG A 94 11.05 -0.15 -7.07
N TYR A 95 10.17 0.82 -7.15
CA TYR A 95 9.79 1.52 -8.39
C TYR A 95 10.04 3.01 -8.20
N GLU A 96 10.96 3.58 -8.98
CA GLU A 96 11.39 4.96 -8.89
C GLU A 96 10.45 5.91 -9.61
N PHE A 97 10.29 7.10 -9.04
CA PHE A 97 9.63 8.23 -9.68
C PHE A 97 10.37 9.52 -9.36
N PHE A 98 10.18 10.53 -10.21
CA PHE A 98 10.79 11.83 -10.05
C PHE A 98 9.87 12.94 -10.58
N GLY A 99 10.20 14.19 -10.25
CA GLY A 99 9.59 15.38 -10.82
C GLY A 99 10.36 15.83 -12.05
N GLU A 100 9.76 15.79 -13.23
CA GLU A 100 10.43 16.15 -14.50
C GLU A 100 10.89 17.62 -14.51
N PHE A 101 10.19 18.53 -13.80
CA PHE A 101 10.60 19.93 -13.74
C PHE A 101 11.69 20.17 -12.69
N ASN A 102 11.84 19.26 -11.72
CA ASN A 102 12.86 19.33 -10.66
C ASN A 102 13.54 17.96 -10.40
N PRO A 103 14.19 17.35 -11.40
CA PRO A 103 14.62 15.93 -11.34
C PRO A 103 15.72 15.67 -10.30
N ASN A 104 16.47 16.71 -9.91
CA ASN A 104 17.53 16.61 -8.92
C ASN A 104 17.01 16.63 -7.47
N SER A 105 15.81 17.14 -7.20
CA SER A 105 15.25 17.27 -5.85
C SER A 105 13.98 16.46 -5.63
N ALA A 106 13.07 16.47 -6.60
CA ALA A 106 11.78 15.80 -6.51
C ALA A 106 11.99 14.32 -6.85
N GLN A 107 12.51 13.54 -5.91
CA GLN A 107 12.73 12.10 -6.08
C GLN A 107 11.94 11.31 -5.06
N GLY A 108 11.51 10.10 -5.44
CA GLY A 108 10.88 9.18 -4.53
C GLY A 108 10.73 7.78 -5.10
N ALA A 109 10.12 6.89 -4.31
CA ALA A 109 9.83 5.53 -4.76
C ALA A 109 8.60 4.90 -4.11
N ILE A 110 8.06 3.93 -4.85
CA ILE A 110 7.06 3.00 -4.38
C ILE A 110 7.77 1.70 -4.00
N ILE A 111 7.61 1.28 -2.75
CA ILE A 111 8.09 -0.01 -2.26
C ILE A 111 6.91 -0.97 -2.23
N VAL A 112 6.94 -1.99 -3.08
CA VAL A 112 5.87 -2.99 -3.15
C VAL A 112 6.22 -4.14 -2.22
N VAL A 113 5.40 -4.33 -1.19
CA VAL A 113 5.62 -5.33 -0.13
C VAL A 113 4.50 -6.39 -0.12
N PRO A 114 4.76 -7.60 0.43
CA PRO A 114 3.73 -8.59 0.63
C PRO A 114 2.53 -8.04 1.43
N LYS A 115 1.31 -8.44 1.08
CA LYS A 115 0.07 -7.93 1.71
C LYS A 115 0.07 -8.06 3.24
N SER A 116 0.75 -9.06 3.80
CA SER A 116 0.86 -9.26 5.25
C SER A 116 1.68 -8.20 5.98
N ARG A 117 2.43 -7.35 5.28
CA ARG A 117 3.25 -6.27 5.86
C ARG A 117 2.61 -4.89 5.70
N ALA A 118 1.87 -4.67 4.61
CA ALA A 118 1.24 -3.37 4.31
C ALA A 118 0.01 -3.04 5.19
N VAL A 119 -0.53 -4.01 5.94
CA VAL A 119 -1.79 -3.89 6.70
C VAL A 119 -1.58 -3.45 8.16
N ASP A 120 -0.34 -3.42 8.66
CA ASP A 120 -0.07 -3.18 10.10
C ASP A 120 -0.19 -1.70 10.56
N ASN A 121 -0.55 -0.76 9.68
CA ASN A 121 -0.59 0.69 9.98
C ASN A 121 -1.99 1.27 10.30
N ASP A 122 -3.05 0.46 10.29
CA ASP A 122 -4.41 0.88 10.69
C ASP A 122 -4.87 0.02 11.88
N ASN A 123 -4.54 0.45 13.11
CA ASN A 123 -4.76 -0.36 14.31
C ASN A 123 -6.25 -0.57 14.62
N GLN A 124 -6.82 -1.68 14.15
CA GLN A 124 -7.76 -2.49 14.93
C GLN A 124 -7.44 -3.99 14.84
N ARG A 125 -6.91 -4.51 15.96
CA ARG A 125 -6.66 -5.91 16.29
C ARG A 125 -7.81 -6.86 15.88
N THR A 126 -7.46 -8.00 15.30
CA THR A 126 -7.62 -9.32 15.96
C THR A 126 -6.78 -10.37 15.21
N LEU A 127 -5.82 -10.99 15.90
CA LEU A 127 -5.23 -12.27 15.49
C LEU A 127 -6.10 -13.39 16.11
N PRO A 128 -6.81 -14.22 15.33
CA PRO A 128 -7.20 -15.54 15.81
C PRO A 128 -5.99 -16.47 15.68
N LEU A 129 -5.66 -17.12 16.81
CA LEU A 129 -4.62 -18.12 16.96
C LEU A 129 -4.81 -19.27 15.95
N THR A 130 -3.84 -19.50 15.05
CA THR A 130 -3.73 -20.79 14.38
C THR A 130 -2.28 -21.22 14.16
N ASN A 131 -1.83 -22.06 15.09
CA ASN A 131 -0.97 -23.23 14.91
C ASN A 131 0.43 -23.05 14.30
N ILE A 132 1.39 -22.73 15.17
CA ILE A 132 2.84 -22.92 14.92
C ILE A 132 3.19 -24.41 14.90
N ASN A 133 3.38 -24.96 13.70
CA ASN A 133 4.11 -26.21 13.50
C ASN A 133 5.63 -25.94 13.65
N PRO A 134 6.34 -26.58 14.58
CA PRO A 134 7.75 -26.27 14.84
C PRO A 134 8.65 -27.00 13.85
N LYS A 135 8.92 -26.42 12.69
CA LYS A 135 10.09 -26.79 11.87
C LYS A 135 10.39 -25.76 10.78
N SER A 136 11.26 -24.79 11.09
CA SER A 136 12.35 -24.33 10.21
C SER A 136 13.04 -23.11 10.83
N ASN A 137 13.96 -23.39 11.76
CA ASN A 137 14.88 -22.39 12.30
C ASN A 137 16.17 -22.55 11.51
N THR A 138 16.52 -21.63 10.61
CA THR A 138 17.92 -21.17 10.42
C THR A 138 17.91 -19.88 9.60
N SER A 139 17.78 -18.73 10.27
CA SER A 139 18.22 -17.41 9.77
C SER A 139 18.29 -16.35 10.88
N THR A 140 17.65 -16.58 12.04
CA THR A 140 17.62 -15.63 13.17
C THR A 140 18.77 -15.76 14.18
N VAL A 141 19.67 -16.73 14.04
CA VAL A 141 20.79 -16.92 14.99
C VAL A 141 21.98 -15.99 14.73
N ASN A 142 22.09 -15.40 13.53
CA ASN A 142 23.24 -14.57 13.17
C ASN A 142 23.08 -13.07 13.50
N LEU A 143 21.88 -12.61 13.88
CA LEU A 143 21.67 -11.21 14.26
C LEU A 143 21.87 -10.95 15.76
N ILE A 144 21.80 -12.00 16.59
CA ILE A 144 21.96 -11.88 18.06
C ILE A 144 23.42 -12.03 18.48
N LYS A 145 24.26 -12.77 17.73
CA LYS A 145 25.70 -12.88 18.04
C LYS A 145 26.50 -11.61 17.75
N ASN A 146 26.11 -10.84 16.73
CA ASN A 146 26.84 -9.62 16.36
C ASN A 146 26.58 -8.44 17.32
N ASN A 147 25.52 -8.50 18.13
CA ASN A 147 25.20 -7.47 19.12
C ASN A 147 25.71 -7.80 20.54
N LEU A 148 26.31 -8.99 20.75
CA LEU A 148 26.93 -9.35 22.04
C LEU A 148 28.45 -9.15 22.05
N LEU A 149 29.10 -9.05 20.87
CA LEU A 149 30.55 -8.81 20.74
C LEU A 149 30.95 -7.34 20.82
N ILE A 150 29.99 -6.41 20.78
CA ILE A 150 30.25 -4.96 20.84
C ILE A 150 30.17 -4.42 22.29
N GLN A 151 29.72 -5.22 23.25
CA GLN A 151 29.53 -4.78 24.64
C GLN A 151 30.74 -5.02 25.57
N GLU A 152 31.81 -5.71 25.12
CA GLU A 152 32.99 -6.04 25.97
C GLU A 152 34.22 -5.13 25.74
N VAL A 153 34.13 -4.05 24.94
CA VAL A 153 35.30 -3.21 24.59
C VAL A 153 35.24 -1.78 25.20
N ILE A 154 34.36 -1.52 26.17
CA ILE A 154 34.21 -0.17 26.78
C ILE A 154 34.47 -0.14 28.30
N ASP A 155 35.26 -1.07 28.83
CA ASP A 155 35.70 -1.06 30.25
C ASP A 155 37.21 -1.32 30.39
N VAL A 156 38.06 -0.66 29.59
CA VAL A 156 39.48 -0.43 29.95
C VAL A 156 40.01 0.84 29.26
N ASN A 157 39.86 2.00 29.92
CA ASN A 157 40.79 3.15 29.96
C ASN A 157 40.16 4.34 30.68
#